data_AF-A0A961ILG7-F1
#
_entry.id   AF-A0A961ILG7-F1
#
_cell.length_a   1.000
_cell.length_b   1.000
_cell.length_c   1.000
_cell.angle_alpha   90.00
_cell.angle_beta   90.00
_cell.angle_gamma   90.00
#
_symmetry.space_group_name_H-M   'P 1'
#
loop_
_entity.id
_entity.type
_entity.pdbx_description
1 polymer ?
#
loop_
_entity_poly.entity_id
_entity_poly.type
_entity_poly.pdbx_seq_one_letter_code
_entity_poly.pdbx_strand_id
1 'polypeptide(L)'
;MYKGERINSISHLVGACLALGGLVVLAVNAGMTGDFWKITSAIVYGSSLFLLYLASTLYHSFPRGRVKNFFQMFDHVAIYLLIAGTYTPFALVLFRESGGWLMFNLVWGFAAAGIFFKGIAGDRWNMLSTILYLLCGWTIVIDYPRLLELPIPALSLVAAGGALYTIGAVFFLLDRLPRNHEIFHFFVMGASACHYICVLFFVIQGPSGSAIATAF
;
A
#
# COMPACT_ATOMS: atom_id res chain seq x y z
N MET A 1 23.81 13.73 -4.06
CA MET A 1 23.20 12.54 -3.45
C MET A 1 23.51 12.56 -1.96
N TYR A 2 22.54 12.23 -1.10
CA TYR A 2 22.84 11.94 0.31
C TYR A 2 23.61 10.60 0.42
N LYS A 3 24.37 10.38 1.51
CA LYS A 3 24.84 9.03 1.85
C LYS A 3 23.61 8.13 2.04
N GLY A 4 23.46 7.09 1.22
CA GLY A 4 22.36 6.11 1.31
C GLY A 4 21.44 6.00 0.08
N GLU A 5 21.43 6.97 -0.83
CA GLU A 5 20.47 6.97 -1.96
C GLU A 5 20.61 5.78 -2.92
N ARG A 6 21.82 5.22 -3.07
CA ARG A 6 22.02 4.03 -3.91
C ARG A 6 21.27 2.81 -3.39
N ILE A 7 21.28 2.59 -2.07
CA ILE A 7 20.62 1.43 -1.46
C ILE A 7 19.12 1.56 -1.63
N ASN A 8 18.56 2.74 -1.34
CA ASN A 8 17.12 3.02 -1.54
C ASN A 8 16.70 2.87 -3.00
N SER A 9 17.48 3.43 -3.93
CA SER A 9 17.17 3.33 -5.35
C SER A 9 17.17 1.89 -5.84
N ILE A 10 18.16 1.08 -5.43
CA ILE A 10 18.27 -0.32 -5.84
C ILE A 10 17.18 -1.17 -5.19
N SER A 11 16.95 -1.02 -3.88
CA SER A 11 15.93 -1.79 -3.17
C SER A 11 14.54 -1.52 -3.76
N HIS A 12 14.19 -0.26 -4.01
CA HIS A 12 12.92 0.08 -4.64
C HIS A 12 12.86 -0.29 -6.12
N LEU A 13 13.98 -0.32 -6.85
CA LEU A 13 13.98 -0.82 -8.23
C LEU A 13 13.64 -2.32 -8.26
N VAL A 14 14.24 -3.10 -7.37
CA VAL A 14 13.89 -4.51 -7.17
C VAL A 14 12.41 -4.63 -6.79
N GLY A 15 11.95 -3.79 -5.85
CA GLY A 15 10.54 -3.68 -5.47
C GLY A 15 9.61 -3.39 -6.66
N ALA A 16 10.01 -2.48 -7.57
CA ALA A 16 9.22 -2.12 -8.75
C ALA A 16 9.13 -3.28 -9.74
N CYS A 17 10.24 -3.99 -9.99
CA CYS A 17 10.25 -5.18 -10.84
C CYS A 17 9.36 -6.29 -10.25
N LEU A 18 9.48 -6.54 -8.94
CA LEU A 18 8.64 -7.52 -8.24
C LEU A 18 7.17 -7.12 -8.26
N ALA A 19 6.85 -5.84 -8.03
CA ALA A 19 5.49 -5.33 -8.06
C ALA A 19 4.87 -5.38 -9.46
N LEU A 20 5.66 -5.15 -10.52
CA LEU A 20 5.20 -5.31 -11.89
C LEU A 20 4.87 -6.77 -12.21
N GLY A 21 5.77 -7.70 -11.86
CA GLY A 21 5.50 -9.14 -11.99
C GLY A 21 4.29 -9.57 -11.15
N GLY A 22 4.18 -9.04 -9.93
CA GLY A 22 3.06 -9.30 -9.04
C GLY A 22 1.73 -8.76 -9.57
N LEU A 23 1.72 -7.57 -10.17
CA LEU A 23 0.54 -7.02 -10.85
C LEU A 23 0.09 -7.95 -11.97
N VAL A 24 1.02 -8.47 -12.78
CA VAL A 24 0.68 -9.44 -13.84
C VAL A 24 0.08 -10.71 -13.24
N VAL A 25 0.69 -11.27 -12.19
CA VAL A 25 0.17 -12.46 -11.50
C VAL A 25 -1.24 -12.22 -10.94
N LEU A 26 -1.46 -11.09 -10.26
CA LEU A 26 -2.77 -10.71 -9.74
C LEU A 26 -3.80 -10.56 -10.86
N ALA A 27 -3.45 -9.85 -11.95
CA ALA A 27 -4.35 -9.61 -13.07
C ALA A 27 -4.75 -10.91 -13.79
N VAL A 28 -3.79 -11.82 -14.02
CA VAL A 28 -4.08 -13.13 -14.63
C VAL A 28 -4.97 -13.98 -13.74
N ASN A 29 -4.64 -14.10 -12.45
CA ASN A 29 -5.45 -14.90 -11.52
C ASN A 29 -6.86 -14.31 -11.36
N ALA A 30 -7.00 -12.99 -11.27
CA ALA A 30 -8.29 -12.33 -11.23
C ALA A 30 -9.07 -12.53 -12.55
N GLY A 31 -8.41 -12.44 -13.69
CA GLY A 31 -9.00 -12.68 -15.01
C GLY A 31 -9.60 -14.07 -15.16
N MET A 32 -8.94 -15.09 -14.61
CA MET A 32 -9.44 -16.48 -14.61
C MET A 32 -10.75 -16.65 -13.82
N THR A 33 -11.06 -15.75 -12.89
CA THR A 33 -12.32 -15.82 -12.13
C THR A 33 -13.52 -15.27 -12.90
N GLY A 34 -13.30 -14.44 -13.92
CA GLY A 34 -14.36 -13.68 -14.60
C GLY A 34 -15.07 -12.64 -13.73
N ASP A 35 -14.66 -12.47 -12.47
CA ASP A 35 -15.27 -11.53 -11.52
C ASP A 35 -14.70 -10.13 -11.74
N PHE A 36 -15.57 -9.22 -12.20
CA PHE A 36 -15.25 -7.81 -12.42
C PHE A 36 -14.58 -7.14 -11.22
N TRP A 37 -15.02 -7.46 -9.99
CA TRP A 37 -14.52 -6.82 -8.78
C TRP A 37 -13.14 -7.30 -8.40
N LYS A 38 -12.85 -8.58 -8.62
CA LYS A 38 -11.50 -9.14 -8.45
C LYS A 38 -10.54 -8.54 -9.45
N ILE A 39 -10.93 -8.44 -10.73
CA ILE A 39 -10.10 -7.88 -11.80
C ILE A 39 -9.78 -6.41 -11.50
N THR A 40 -10.81 -5.61 -11.20
CA THR A 40 -10.65 -4.19 -10.88
C THR A 40 -9.76 -4.00 -9.67
N SER A 41 -9.99 -4.75 -8.60
CA SER A 41 -9.19 -4.65 -7.37
C SER A 41 -7.73 -5.07 -7.58
N ALA A 42 -7.49 -6.13 -8.36
CA ALA A 42 -6.14 -6.58 -8.71
C ALA A 42 -5.37 -5.49 -9.48
N ILE A 43 -6.00 -4.86 -10.47
CA ILE A 43 -5.39 -3.80 -11.27
C ILE A 43 -5.09 -2.58 -10.39
N VAL A 44 -6.06 -2.14 -9.59
CA VAL A 44 -5.91 -0.96 -8.72
C VAL A 44 -4.79 -1.18 -7.70
N TYR A 45 -4.83 -2.30 -6.96
CA TYR A 45 -3.82 -2.62 -5.96
C TYR A 45 -2.44 -2.80 -6.59
N GLY A 46 -2.30 -3.68 -7.59
CA GLY A 46 -1.01 -3.97 -8.21
C GLY A 46 -0.38 -2.75 -8.90
N SER A 47 -1.19 -1.89 -9.53
CA SER A 47 -0.70 -0.65 -10.14
C SER A 47 -0.24 0.35 -9.09
N SER A 48 -0.98 0.49 -7.97
CA SER A 48 -0.57 1.37 -6.87
C SER A 48 0.77 0.94 -6.26
N LEU A 49 0.98 -0.38 -6.12
CA LEU A 49 2.20 -0.97 -5.61
C LEU A 49 3.38 -0.73 -6.55
N PHE A 50 3.18 -0.98 -7.85
CA PHE A 50 4.18 -0.69 -8.87
C PHE A 50 4.55 0.81 -8.90
N LEU A 51 3.55 1.69 -8.86
CA LEU A 51 3.75 3.14 -8.89
C LEU A 51 4.53 3.64 -7.67
N LEU A 52 4.26 3.13 -6.46
CA LEU A 52 5.06 3.48 -5.27
C LEU A 52 6.54 3.18 -5.50
N TYR A 53 6.86 1.94 -5.83
CA TYR A 53 8.25 1.54 -5.96
C TYR A 53 8.95 2.27 -7.10
N LEU A 54 8.28 2.42 -8.25
CA LEU A 54 8.82 3.16 -9.38
C LEU A 54 9.08 4.64 -9.03
N ALA A 55 8.13 5.30 -8.38
CA ALA A 55 8.26 6.69 -7.96
C ALA A 55 9.47 6.87 -7.04
N SER A 56 9.63 5.99 -6.05
CA SER A 56 10.73 6.01 -5.10
C SER A 56 12.09 5.75 -5.76
N THR A 57 12.15 4.78 -6.68
CA THR A 57 13.35 4.51 -7.47
C THR A 57 13.80 5.77 -8.22
N LEU A 58 12.86 6.44 -8.91
CA LEU A 58 13.17 7.64 -9.68
C LEU A 58 13.61 8.78 -8.76
N TYR A 59 12.91 9.01 -7.65
CA TYR A 59 13.27 10.02 -6.66
C TYR A 59 14.70 9.83 -6.12
N HIS A 60 15.07 8.60 -5.78
CA HIS A 60 16.40 8.29 -5.25
C HIS A 60 17.49 8.17 -6.33
N SER A 61 17.12 8.03 -7.61
CA SER A 61 18.06 7.98 -8.73
C SER A 61 18.51 9.37 -9.20
N PHE A 62 17.64 10.38 -9.14
CA PHE A 62 17.94 11.70 -9.70
C PHE A 62 18.78 12.60 -8.77
N PRO A 63 19.73 13.38 -9.34
CA PRO A 63 20.49 14.38 -8.60
C PRO A 63 19.60 15.57 -8.19
N ARG A 64 20.08 16.38 -7.25
CA ARG A 64 19.34 17.56 -6.76
C ARG A 64 18.96 18.49 -7.92
N GLY A 65 17.69 18.91 -7.96
CA GLY A 65 17.16 19.78 -9.00
C GLY A 65 15.64 19.61 -9.15
N ARG A 66 15.06 20.31 -10.14
CA ARG A 66 13.61 20.31 -10.38
C ARG A 66 13.04 18.90 -10.61
N VAL A 67 13.78 18.05 -11.34
CA VAL A 67 13.38 16.67 -11.63
C VAL A 67 13.27 15.84 -10.35
N LYS A 68 14.24 15.94 -9.43
CA LYS A 68 14.19 15.23 -8.15
C LYS A 68 13.01 15.69 -7.30
N ASN A 69 12.75 17.00 -7.23
CA ASN A 69 11.61 17.54 -6.47
C ASN A 69 10.28 17.04 -7.03
N PHE A 70 10.15 16.92 -8.36
CA PHE A 70 8.96 16.36 -8.99
C PHE A 70 8.75 14.89 -8.60
N PHE A 71 9.78 14.04 -8.69
CA PHE A 71 9.67 12.64 -8.28
C PHE A 71 9.52 12.47 -6.77
N GLN A 72 10.06 13.38 -5.95
CA GLN A 72 9.83 13.39 -4.51
C GLN A 72 8.36 13.59 -4.17
N MET A 73 7.71 14.56 -4.83
CA MET A 73 6.28 14.79 -4.68
C MET A 73 5.50 13.54 -5.11
N PHE A 74 5.89 12.92 -6.24
CA PHE A 74 5.23 11.72 -6.74
C PHE A 74 5.42 10.50 -5.82
N ASP A 75 6.60 10.31 -5.24
CA ASP A 75 6.90 9.27 -4.25
C ASP A 75 5.99 9.40 -3.01
N HIS A 76 5.82 10.63 -2.51
CA HIS A 76 4.90 10.89 -1.39
C HIS A 76 3.43 10.68 -1.76
N VAL A 77 3.00 11.10 -2.96
CA VAL A 77 1.64 10.88 -3.46
C VAL A 77 1.34 9.39 -3.62
N ALA A 78 2.32 8.61 -4.08
CA ALA A 78 2.15 7.18 -4.29
C ALA A 78 1.91 6.40 -2.99
N ILE A 79 2.33 6.91 -1.82
CA ILE A 79 1.97 6.31 -0.51
C ILE A 79 0.46 6.38 -0.28
N TYR A 80 -0.19 7.51 -0.55
CA TYR A 80 -1.65 7.63 -0.43
C TYR A 80 -2.37 6.66 -1.39
N LEU A 81 -1.87 6.58 -2.63
CA LEU A 81 -2.42 5.65 -3.63
C LEU A 81 -2.24 4.19 -3.21
N LEU A 82 -1.09 3.81 -2.65
CA LEU A 82 -0.88 2.44 -2.19
C LEU A 82 -1.77 2.11 -0.99
N ILE A 83 -1.97 3.03 -0.06
CA ILE A 83 -2.89 2.78 1.07
C ILE A 83 -4.30 2.51 0.52
N ALA A 84 -4.84 3.41 -0.32
CA ALA A 84 -6.15 3.20 -0.93
C ALA A 84 -6.23 1.93 -1.80
N GLY A 85 -5.19 1.67 -2.57
CA GLY A 85 -5.06 0.48 -3.41
C GLY A 85 -5.03 -0.81 -2.58
N THR A 86 -4.37 -0.82 -1.43
CA THR A 86 -4.30 -1.98 -0.52
C THR A 86 -5.66 -2.32 0.06
N TYR A 87 -6.48 -1.32 0.37
CA TYR A 87 -7.83 -1.50 0.92
C TYR A 87 -8.86 -1.95 -0.12
N THR A 88 -8.66 -1.57 -1.38
CA THR A 88 -9.59 -1.84 -2.49
C THR A 88 -9.99 -3.32 -2.62
N PRO A 89 -9.07 -4.32 -2.65
CA PRO A 89 -9.46 -5.73 -2.73
C PRO A 89 -10.29 -6.20 -1.53
N PHE A 90 -9.97 -5.78 -0.30
CA PHE A 90 -10.76 -6.13 0.87
C PHE A 90 -12.16 -5.51 0.80
N ALA A 91 -12.24 -4.23 0.42
CA ALA A 91 -13.49 -3.48 0.33
C ALA A 91 -14.44 -3.99 -0.75
N LEU A 92 -13.93 -4.22 -1.96
CA LEU A 92 -14.75 -4.50 -3.14
C LEU A 92 -14.94 -6.00 -3.42
N VAL A 93 -14.13 -6.88 -2.82
CA VAL A 93 -14.25 -8.34 -3.02
C VAL A 93 -14.78 -9.04 -1.77
N LEU A 94 -14.15 -8.82 -0.61
CA LEU A 94 -14.52 -9.54 0.61
C LEU A 94 -15.73 -8.93 1.28
N PHE A 95 -15.69 -7.62 1.56
CA PHE A 95 -16.69 -6.96 2.39
C PHE A 95 -17.74 -6.18 1.59
N ARG A 96 -17.82 -6.39 0.27
CA ARG A 96 -18.64 -5.55 -0.63
C ARG A 96 -20.10 -5.43 -0.18
N GLU A 97 -20.72 -6.56 0.14
CA GLU A 97 -22.13 -6.65 0.55
C GLU A 97 -22.34 -6.29 2.02
N SER A 98 -21.26 -6.11 2.76
CA SER A 98 -21.24 -5.93 4.19
C SER A 98 -20.39 -4.69 4.51
N GLY A 99 -20.73 -3.52 3.97
CA GLY A 99 -20.10 -2.24 4.36
C GLY A 99 -18.74 -1.90 3.72
N GLY A 100 -18.18 -2.74 2.86
CA GLY A 100 -16.94 -2.49 2.13
C GLY A 100 -16.95 -1.19 1.31
N TRP A 101 -18.10 -0.77 0.79
CA TRP A 101 -18.25 0.53 0.12
C TRP A 101 -17.97 1.73 1.02
N LEU A 102 -18.36 1.66 2.30
CA LEU A 102 -18.05 2.72 3.25
C LEU A 102 -16.54 2.81 3.46
N MET A 103 -15.87 1.66 3.68
CA MET A 103 -14.42 1.59 3.81
C MET A 103 -13.72 2.12 2.55
N PHE A 104 -14.15 1.68 1.36
CA PHE A 104 -13.61 2.16 0.08
C PHE A 104 -13.69 3.69 -0.03
N ASN A 105 -14.87 4.26 0.18
CA ASN A 105 -15.10 5.70 0.05
C ASN A 105 -14.32 6.51 1.09
N LEU A 106 -14.22 6.03 2.33
CA LEU A 106 -13.44 6.69 3.38
C LEU A 106 -11.95 6.72 3.04
N VAL A 107 -11.36 5.58 2.69
CA VAL A 107 -9.91 5.50 2.42
C VAL A 107 -9.56 6.25 1.14
N TRP A 108 -10.34 6.13 0.07
CA TRP A 108 -10.11 6.90 -1.16
C TRP A 108 -10.36 8.39 -0.96
N GLY A 109 -11.34 8.78 -0.15
CA GLY A 109 -11.57 10.17 0.24
C GLY A 109 -10.39 10.76 1.00
N PHE A 110 -9.83 10.03 1.97
CA PHE A 110 -8.63 10.45 2.68
C PHE A 110 -7.40 10.50 1.78
N ALA A 111 -7.23 9.53 0.88
CA ALA A 111 -6.14 9.55 -0.10
C ALA A 111 -6.25 10.76 -1.02
N ALA A 112 -7.44 11.06 -1.56
CA ALA A 112 -7.67 12.24 -2.40
C ALA A 112 -7.39 13.54 -1.65
N ALA A 113 -7.87 13.67 -0.41
CA ALA A 113 -7.58 14.83 0.44
C ALA A 113 -6.07 14.95 0.72
N GLY A 114 -5.41 13.85 1.07
CA GLY A 114 -3.97 13.80 1.33
C GLY A 114 -3.13 14.21 0.11
N ILE A 115 -3.49 13.72 -1.08
CA ILE A 115 -2.85 14.09 -2.34
C ILE A 115 -3.06 15.59 -2.63
N PHE A 116 -4.28 16.10 -2.46
CA PHE A 116 -4.59 17.51 -2.65
C PHE A 116 -3.78 18.41 -1.70
N PHE A 117 -3.77 18.10 -0.40
CA PHE A 117 -2.98 18.85 0.58
C PHE A 117 -1.48 18.78 0.29
N LYS A 118 -0.98 17.62 -0.15
CA LYS A 118 0.44 17.46 -0.52
C LYS A 118 0.81 18.32 -1.72
N GLY A 119 -0.06 18.42 -2.72
CA GLY A 119 0.13 19.27 -3.89
C GLY A 119 0.24 20.76 -3.53
N ILE A 120 -0.48 21.21 -2.50
CA ILE A 120 -0.50 22.63 -2.07
C ILE A 120 0.62 22.95 -1.06
N ALA A 121 0.78 22.11 -0.03
CA ALA A 121 1.68 22.37 1.10
C ALA A 121 3.14 21.92 0.84
N GLY A 122 3.37 21.11 -0.20
CA GLY A 122 4.68 20.57 -0.56
C GLY A 122 5.30 19.73 0.57
N ASP A 123 6.63 19.79 0.69
CA ASP A 123 7.39 18.99 1.68
C ASP A 123 7.51 19.64 3.06
N ARG A 124 6.88 20.81 3.26
CA ARG A 124 7.00 21.54 4.52
C ARG A 124 6.43 20.75 5.71
N TRP A 125 5.48 19.85 5.45
CA TRP A 125 4.66 19.17 6.47
C TRP A 125 4.79 17.63 6.43
N ASN A 126 6.00 17.11 6.17
CA ASN A 126 6.26 15.67 6.05
C ASN A 126 5.85 14.85 7.30
N MET A 127 6.01 15.41 8.50
CA MET A 127 5.55 14.76 9.74
C MET A 127 4.03 14.61 9.78
N LEU A 128 3.29 15.68 9.45
CA LEU A 128 1.82 15.62 9.39
C LEU A 128 1.36 14.63 8.31
N SER A 129 2.02 14.63 7.15
CA SER A 129 1.73 13.66 6.08
C SER A 129 1.92 12.22 6.58
N THR A 130 2.98 11.96 7.35
CA THR A 130 3.24 10.63 7.93
C THR A 130 2.18 10.21 8.94
N ILE A 131 1.73 11.13 9.79
CA ILE A 131 0.63 10.89 10.72
C ILE A 131 -0.66 10.59 9.95
N LEU A 132 -0.95 11.35 8.89
CA LEU A 132 -2.11 11.12 8.03
C LEU A 132 -2.03 9.75 7.34
N TYR A 133 -0.84 9.30 6.89
CA TYR A 133 -0.64 7.95 6.34
C TYR A 133 -1.01 6.88 7.36
N LEU A 134 -0.55 7.01 8.61
CA LEU A 134 -0.85 6.07 9.67
C LEU A 134 -2.35 6.05 9.99
N LEU A 135 -2.98 7.22 10.11
CA LEU A 135 -4.43 7.30 10.33
C LEU A 135 -5.21 6.63 9.20
N CYS A 136 -4.84 6.87 7.94
CA CYS A 136 -5.45 6.19 6.79
C CYS A 136 -5.23 4.67 6.85
N GLY A 137 -4.00 4.25 7.14
CA GLY A 137 -3.58 2.85 7.19
C GLY A 137 -4.23 2.05 8.32
N TRP A 138 -4.70 2.71 9.38
CA TRP A 138 -5.39 2.07 10.51
C TRP A 138 -6.92 2.11 10.41
N THR A 139 -7.49 2.69 9.36
CA THR A 139 -8.96 2.73 9.17
C THR A 139 -9.61 1.35 9.15
N ILE A 140 -8.86 0.30 8.78
CA ILE A 140 -9.36 -1.09 8.78
C ILE A 140 -9.74 -1.58 10.18
N VAL A 141 -9.18 -1.00 11.25
CA VAL A 141 -9.53 -1.35 12.63
C VAL A 141 -10.93 -0.84 13.01
N ILE A 142 -11.46 0.17 12.32
CA ILE A 142 -12.85 0.60 12.49
C ILE A 142 -13.80 -0.54 12.14
N ASP A 143 -13.41 -1.41 11.21
CA ASP A 143 -14.15 -2.60 10.80
C ASP A 143 -13.57 -3.89 11.38
N TYR A 144 -13.05 -3.82 12.61
CA TYR A 144 -12.46 -4.95 13.32
C TYR A 144 -13.33 -6.23 13.32
N PRO A 145 -14.67 -6.18 13.52
CA PRO A 145 -15.48 -7.38 13.46
C PRO A 145 -15.35 -8.14 12.14
N ARG A 146 -15.23 -7.45 11.00
CA ARG A 146 -15.06 -8.09 9.69
C ARG A 146 -13.68 -8.66 9.47
N LEU A 147 -12.65 -8.06 10.07
CA LEU A 147 -11.32 -8.66 10.06
C LEU A 147 -11.31 -10.03 10.74
N LEU A 148 -12.17 -10.25 11.73
CA LEU A 148 -12.29 -11.55 12.41
C LEU A 148 -13.02 -12.61 11.58
N GLU A 149 -13.71 -12.22 10.51
CA GLU A 149 -14.30 -13.17 9.55
C GLU A 149 -13.24 -13.78 8.62
N LEU A 150 -12.02 -13.22 8.61
CA LEU A 150 -10.92 -13.75 7.81
C LEU A 150 -10.34 -15.04 8.44
N PRO A 151 -9.91 -16.00 7.61
CA PRO A 151 -9.17 -17.15 8.12
C PRO A 151 -7.87 -16.68 8.80
N ILE A 152 -7.46 -17.38 9.87
CA ILE A 152 -6.30 -17.03 10.71
C ILE A 152 -5.04 -16.66 9.90
N PRO A 153 -4.67 -17.39 8.83
CA PRO A 153 -3.50 -17.01 8.02
C PRO A 153 -3.64 -15.64 7.33
N ALA A 154 -4.82 -15.31 6.80
CA ALA A 154 -5.08 -14.01 6.18
C ALA A 154 -5.03 -12.89 7.22
N LEU A 155 -5.70 -13.08 8.36
CA LEU A 155 -5.66 -12.12 9.47
C LEU A 155 -4.23 -11.90 9.96
N SER A 156 -3.43 -12.96 10.06
CA SER A 156 -2.03 -12.90 10.49
C SER A 156 -1.17 -12.10 9.51
N LEU A 157 -1.37 -12.26 8.20
CA LEU A 157 -0.68 -11.48 7.17
C LEU A 157 -1.07 -10.00 7.21
N VAL A 158 -2.37 -9.69 7.38
CA VAL A 158 -2.85 -8.31 7.52
C VAL A 158 -2.28 -7.65 8.77
N ALA A 159 -2.31 -8.35 9.91
CA ALA A 159 -1.76 -7.87 11.17
C ALA A 159 -0.24 -7.65 11.10
N ALA A 160 0.50 -8.62 10.53
CA ALA A 160 1.94 -8.49 10.31
C ALA A 160 2.26 -7.31 9.37
N GLY A 161 1.52 -7.15 8.28
CA GLY A 161 1.67 -6.03 7.36
C GLY A 161 1.44 -4.67 8.03
N GLY A 162 0.35 -4.53 8.79
CA GLY A 162 0.05 -3.33 9.57
C GLY A 162 1.10 -3.01 10.63
N ALA A 163 1.61 -4.03 11.33
CA ALA A 163 2.70 -3.87 12.29
C ALA A 163 4.00 -3.41 11.62
N LEU A 164 4.38 -4.03 10.49
CA LEU A 164 5.57 -3.64 9.73
C LEU A 164 5.48 -2.20 9.22
N TYR A 165 4.32 -1.77 8.69
CA TYR A 165 4.12 -0.37 8.30
C TYR A 165 4.26 0.59 9.48
N THR A 166 3.69 0.24 10.63
CA THR A 166 3.72 1.08 11.83
C THR A 166 5.14 1.20 12.38
N ILE A 167 5.87 0.09 12.49
CA ILE A 167 7.27 0.08 12.95
C ILE A 167 8.15 0.85 11.95
N GLY A 168 7.94 0.66 10.66
CA GLY A 168 8.62 1.44 9.61
C GLY A 168 8.40 2.94 9.79
N ALA A 169 7.16 3.38 10.00
CA ALA A 169 6.84 4.78 10.21
C ALA A 169 7.54 5.36 11.45
N VAL A 170 7.68 4.57 12.52
CA VAL A 170 8.46 4.97 13.71
C VAL A 170 9.92 5.22 13.32
N PHE A 171 10.56 4.32 12.57
CA PHE A 171 11.93 4.55 12.08
C PHE A 171 12.04 5.78 11.17
N PHE A 172 11.06 6.02 10.31
CA PHE A 172 11.02 7.21 9.46
C PHE A 172 10.97 8.51 10.28
N LEU A 173 10.15 8.54 11.34
CA LEU A 173 10.02 9.70 12.24
C LEU A 173 11.23 9.89 13.16
N LEU A 174 11.98 8.82 13.47
CA LEU A 174 13.21 8.87 14.24
C LEU A 174 14.40 9.30 13.36
N ASP A 175 14.43 10.57 12.98
CA ASP A 175 15.45 11.20 12.12
C ASP A 175 16.89 11.15 12.67
N ARG A 176 17.06 10.86 13.97
CA ARG A 176 18.35 10.77 14.65
C ARG A 176 19.13 9.48 14.39
N LEU A 177 18.49 8.44 13.86
CA LEU A 177 19.14 7.14 13.61
C LEU A 177 19.84 7.12 12.25
N PRO A 178 21.09 6.60 12.15
CA PRO A 178 21.75 6.46 10.86
C PRO A 178 20.99 5.47 9.97
N ARG A 179 20.80 5.82 8.69
CA ARG A 179 20.11 4.99 7.68
C ARG A 179 18.63 4.68 8.01
N ASN A 180 18.00 5.48 8.86
CA ASN A 180 16.58 5.34 9.24
C ASN A 180 15.62 5.24 8.04
N HIS A 181 15.85 6.02 6.98
CA HIS A 181 15.04 6.01 5.76
C HIS A 181 15.18 4.70 4.98
N GLU A 182 16.38 4.12 4.96
CA GLU A 182 16.62 2.82 4.33
C GLU A 182 15.93 1.70 5.13
N ILE A 183 16.00 1.75 6.46
CA ILE A 183 15.31 0.81 7.35
C ILE A 183 13.79 0.90 7.12
N PHE A 184 13.25 2.12 7.04
CA PHE A 184 11.85 2.37 6.70
C PHE A 184 11.46 1.70 5.37
N HIS A 185 12.28 1.85 4.32
CA HIS A 185 12.04 1.22 3.00
C HIS A 185 11.93 -0.31 3.11
N PHE A 186 12.81 -0.95 3.89
CA PHE A 186 12.72 -2.41 4.12
C PHE A 186 11.45 -2.84 4.85
N PHE A 187 11.01 -2.07 5.85
CA PHE A 187 9.72 -2.33 6.52
C PHE A 187 8.53 -2.19 5.57
N VAL A 188 8.54 -1.17 4.71
CA VAL A 188 7.50 -0.97 3.68
C VAL A 188 7.47 -2.11 2.67
N MET A 189 8.63 -2.63 2.25
CA MET A 189 8.71 -3.81 1.39
C MET A 189 8.17 -5.07 2.07
N GLY A 190 8.54 -5.31 3.33
CA GLY A 190 8.01 -6.43 4.11
C GLY A 190 6.49 -6.36 4.28
N ALA A 191 5.98 -5.18 4.64
CA ALA A 191 4.54 -4.95 4.78
C ALA A 191 3.80 -5.19 3.46
N SER A 192 4.34 -4.67 2.36
CA SER A 192 3.80 -4.86 1.01
C SER A 192 3.76 -6.33 0.62
N ALA A 193 4.79 -7.11 0.94
CA ALA A 193 4.81 -8.55 0.69
C ALA A 193 3.71 -9.27 1.48
N CYS A 194 3.52 -8.95 2.77
CA CYS A 194 2.43 -9.52 3.57
C CYS A 194 1.05 -9.24 2.96
N HIS A 195 0.78 -7.98 2.61
CA HIS A 195 -0.50 -7.62 1.98
C HIS A 195 -0.66 -8.24 0.60
N TYR A 196 0.41 -8.30 -0.20
CA TYR A 196 0.36 -8.91 -1.53
C TYR A 196 0.01 -10.40 -1.46
N ILE A 197 0.67 -11.14 -0.58
CA ILE A 197 0.39 -12.57 -0.34
C ILE A 197 -1.05 -12.74 0.13
N CYS A 198 -1.52 -11.89 1.05
CA CYS A 198 -2.90 -11.94 1.52
C CYS A 198 -3.90 -11.73 0.38
N VAL A 199 -3.70 -10.68 -0.43
CA VAL A 199 -4.58 -10.34 -1.54
C VAL A 199 -4.60 -11.45 -2.58
N LEU A 200 -3.44 -11.98 -2.97
CA LEU A 200 -3.35 -13.04 -3.97
C LEU A 200 -4.10 -14.29 -3.54
N PHE A 201 -3.76 -14.85 -2.38
CA PHE A 201 -4.25 -16.18 -1.97
C PHE A 201 -5.64 -16.16 -1.33
N PHE A 202 -5.98 -15.11 -0.58
CA PHE A 202 -7.22 -15.09 0.21
C PHE A 202 -8.30 -14.19 -0.38
N VAL A 203 -7.95 -13.24 -1.27
CA VAL A 203 -8.93 -12.34 -1.88
C VAL A 203 -9.17 -12.68 -3.35
N ILE A 204 -8.11 -12.79 -4.15
CA ILE A 204 -8.23 -13.05 -5.59
C ILE A 204 -8.53 -14.53 -5.84
N GLN A 205 -7.72 -15.43 -5.29
CA GLN A 205 -7.94 -16.88 -5.39
C GLN A 205 -8.99 -17.39 -4.39
N GLY A 206 -9.27 -16.61 -3.34
CA GLY A 206 -10.27 -16.95 -2.33
C GLY A 206 -11.72 -16.75 -2.78
N PRO A 207 -12.69 -17.23 -1.99
CA PRO A 207 -14.13 -17.02 -2.24
C PRO A 207 -14.50 -15.53 -2.09
N SER A 208 -15.49 -15.06 -2.84
CA SER A 208 -15.98 -13.67 -2.81
C SER A 208 -17.35 -13.53 -2.14
N GLY A 209 -17.61 -12.41 -1.48
CA GLY A 209 -18.93 -12.04 -0.93
C GLY A 209 -19.48 -13.01 0.14
N SER A 210 -20.78 -13.31 0.07
CA SER A 210 -21.51 -14.14 1.06
C SER A 210 -21.00 -15.59 1.17
N ALA A 211 -20.12 -16.02 0.26
CA ALA A 211 -19.48 -17.34 0.30
C ALA A 211 -18.39 -17.46 1.39
N ILE A 212 -17.94 -16.36 1.99
CA ILE A 212 -16.92 -16.38 3.06
C ILE A 212 -17.44 -17.16 4.28
N ALA A 213 -18.72 -17.03 4.62
CA ALA A 213 -19.33 -17.71 5.77
C ALA A 213 -19.52 -19.24 5.58
N THR A 214 -19.35 -19.74 4.36
CA THR A 214 -19.53 -21.17 4.02
C THR A 214 -18.23 -21.86 3.58
N ALA A 215 -17.15 -21.10 3.39
CA ALA A 215 -15.92 -21.60 2.79
C ALA A 215 -14.81 -21.93 3.80
N PHE A 216 -15.04 -21.67 5.09
CA PHE A 216 -14.09 -21.95 6.18
C PHE A 216 -14.79 -22.54 7.40
#